data_AF-V7CBR3-F1
#
_entry.id   AF-V7CBR3-F1
#
_cell.length_a   1.000
_cell.length_b   1.000
_cell.length_c   1.000
_cell.angle_alpha   90.00
_cell.angle_beta   90.00
_cell.angle_gamma   90.00
#
_symmetry.space_group_name_H-M   'P 1'
#
loop_
_entity.id
_entity.type
_entity.pdbx_description
1 polymer ?
#
loop_
_entity_poly.entity_id
_entity_poly.type
_entity_poly.pdbx_seq_one_letter_code
_entity_poly.pdbx_strand_id
1 'polypeptide(L)'
;MAVTHADLEPRRRKTDLSSKTGVFLMALTILLGLFCFILCLIAEATRSKVMWMSTDENGKGSKSECVYSGSGKMPLLCASFAFIGLAFAILVEHSYMLIAVSNSSPALLALDPESASAKSLTWQAGFFFVTTWICFAVGEILLLAGVSVESGHLKNWWKPKPSCLSIREGLFCAAGVFALTTVFLASALYLTALRALRISQEQENVRREVLLTSVLHTSPPRGSQPQITTVTRENPTTRETPLSVFPSPFNKSYIFV
;
A
#
# COMPACT_ATOMS: atom_id res chain seq x y z
N MET A 1 -43.33 -15.60 -5.62
CA MET A 1 -42.26 -14.68 -5.19
C MET A 1 -41.34 -14.52 -6.39
N ALA A 2 -41.32 -13.36 -7.03
CA ALA A 2 -40.51 -13.15 -8.24
C ALA A 2 -39.06 -12.87 -7.80
N VAL A 3 -38.14 -13.76 -8.17
CA VAL A 3 -36.70 -13.52 -8.01
C VAL A 3 -36.34 -12.42 -9.00
N THR A 4 -35.94 -11.26 -8.49
CA THR A 4 -35.55 -10.12 -9.35
C THR A 4 -34.08 -10.27 -9.74
N HIS A 5 -33.66 -9.65 -10.85
CA HIS A 5 -32.26 -9.68 -11.28
C HIS A 5 -31.29 -9.14 -10.20
N ALA A 6 -31.79 -8.30 -9.28
CA ALA A 6 -31.07 -7.79 -8.13
C ALA A 6 -30.80 -8.86 -7.05
N ASP A 7 -31.61 -9.93 -6.98
CA ASP A 7 -31.42 -11.04 -6.05
C ASP A 7 -30.37 -12.05 -6.56
N LEU A 8 -30.08 -12.05 -7.86
CA LEU A 8 -29.09 -12.91 -8.51
C LEU A 8 -27.73 -12.23 -8.67
N GLU A 9 -27.63 -10.91 -8.49
CA GLU A 9 -26.34 -10.23 -8.52
C GLU A 9 -25.47 -10.75 -7.36
N PRO A 10 -24.29 -11.33 -7.64
CA PRO A 10 -23.37 -11.72 -6.61
C PRO A 10 -23.07 -10.49 -5.76
N ARG A 11 -23.54 -10.49 -4.51
CA ARG A 11 -23.27 -9.45 -3.54
C ARG A 11 -21.78 -9.52 -3.19
N ARG A 12 -20.93 -8.98 -4.06
CA ARG A 12 -19.48 -8.92 -3.85
C ARG A 12 -19.28 -8.12 -2.57
N ARG A 13 -18.83 -8.79 -1.51
CA ARG A 13 -18.58 -8.17 -0.21
C ARG A 13 -17.43 -7.18 -0.41
N LYS A 14 -17.76 -5.91 -0.68
CA LYS A 14 -16.79 -4.86 -0.95
C LYS A 14 -15.91 -4.69 0.29
N THR A 15 -14.67 -5.12 0.19
CA THR A 15 -13.63 -4.75 1.16
C THR A 15 -13.12 -3.38 0.74
N ASP A 16 -13.75 -2.33 1.28
CA ASP A 16 -13.34 -0.97 0.95
C ASP A 16 -11.98 -0.69 1.59
N LEU A 17 -11.03 -0.29 0.74
CA LEU A 17 -9.68 0.06 1.15
C LEU A 17 -9.70 1.23 2.16
N SER A 18 -10.70 2.11 2.08
CA SER A 18 -10.98 3.22 3.01
C SER A 18 -11.77 2.82 4.27
N SER A 19 -11.95 1.52 4.53
CA SER A 19 -12.65 1.05 5.72
C SER A 19 -11.85 1.30 7.01
N LYS A 20 -12.56 1.37 8.14
CA LYS A 20 -11.94 1.46 9.49
C LYS A 20 -10.93 0.33 9.72
N THR A 21 -11.16 -0.84 9.13
CA THR A 21 -10.26 -1.99 9.17
C THR A 21 -8.95 -1.72 8.44
N GLY A 22 -8.99 -1.13 7.23
CA GLY A 22 -7.77 -0.79 6.48
C GLY A 22 -6.89 0.19 7.24
N VAL A 23 -7.48 1.26 7.78
CA VAL A 23 -6.77 2.26 8.60
C VAL A 23 -6.18 1.63 9.87
N PHE A 24 -6.93 0.74 10.52
CA PHE A 24 -6.46 0.02 11.70
C PHE A 24 -5.27 -0.89 11.38
N LEU A 25 -5.34 -1.66 10.29
CA LEU A 25 -4.25 -2.53 9.84
C LEU A 25 -3.00 -1.71 9.53
N MET A 26 -3.14 -0.58 8.83
CA MET A 26 -2.02 0.32 8.56
C MET A 26 -1.33 0.82 9.84
N ALA A 27 -2.12 1.32 10.79
CA ALA A 27 -1.58 1.77 12.07
C ALA A 27 -0.89 0.62 12.83
N LEU A 28 -1.48 -0.57 12.80
CA LEU A 28 -0.91 -1.76 13.42
C LEU A 28 0.42 -2.17 12.77
N THR A 29 0.53 -2.17 11.44
CA THR A 29 1.79 -2.49 10.75
C THR A 29 2.87 -1.48 11.10
N ILE A 30 2.56 -0.18 11.14
CA ILE A 30 3.54 0.86 11.52
C ILE A 30 4.05 0.63 12.94
N LEU A 31 3.14 0.38 13.89
CA LEU A 31 3.51 0.10 15.28
C LEU A 31 4.34 -1.18 15.40
N LEU A 32 3.96 -2.24 14.68
CA LEU A 32 4.70 -3.50 14.68
C LEU A 32 6.07 -3.35 14.03
N GLY A 33 6.20 -2.56 12.97
CA GLY A 33 7.48 -2.20 12.34
C GLY A 33 8.41 -1.44 13.29
N LEU A 34 7.89 -0.43 14.00
CA LEU A 34 8.63 0.29 15.04
C LEU A 34 9.07 -0.63 16.17
N PHE A 35 8.19 -1.53 16.62
CA PHE A 35 8.52 -2.53 17.62
C PHE A 35 9.63 -3.47 17.14
N CYS A 36 9.54 -3.98 15.90
CA CYS A 36 10.57 -4.83 15.29
C CYS A 36 11.92 -4.09 15.18
N PHE A 37 11.91 -2.80 14.85
CA PHE A 37 13.13 -1.98 14.85
C PHE A 37 13.77 -1.88 16.23
N ILE A 38 12.97 -1.60 17.26
CA ILE A 38 13.46 -1.55 18.65
C ILE A 38 14.05 -2.91 19.05
N LEU A 39 13.39 -4.02 18.70
CA LEU A 39 13.93 -5.36 18.93
C LEU A 39 15.27 -5.58 18.21
N CYS A 40 15.42 -5.07 16.98
CA CYS A 40 16.70 -5.12 16.27
C CYS A 40 17.79 -4.31 16.97
N LEU A 41 17.46 -3.13 17.53
CA LEU A 41 18.40 -2.34 18.33
C LEU A 41 18.81 -3.06 19.62
N ILE A 42 17.85 -3.69 20.31
CA ILE A 42 18.12 -4.49 21.51
C ILE A 42 19.00 -5.69 21.14
N ALA A 43 18.73 -6.36 20.02
CA ALA A 43 19.56 -7.45 19.52
C ALA A 43 20.99 -6.98 19.21
N GLU A 44 21.15 -5.81 18.58
CA GLU A 44 22.48 -5.24 18.33
C GLU A 44 23.22 -4.90 19.64
N ALA A 45 22.53 -4.33 20.62
CA ALA A 45 23.12 -3.93 21.90
C ALA A 45 23.51 -5.15 22.76
N THR A 46 22.77 -6.25 22.63
CA THR A 46 22.98 -7.49 23.40
C THR A 46 23.77 -8.56 22.64
N ARG A 47 24.27 -8.23 21.44
CA ARG A 47 25.06 -9.15 20.62
C ARG A 47 26.29 -9.67 21.35
N SER A 48 26.66 -10.89 21.05
CA SER A 48 27.88 -11.50 21.59
C SER A 48 29.12 -10.88 20.91
N LYS A 49 30.15 -10.54 21.70
CA LYS A 49 31.44 -10.04 21.19
C LYS A 49 32.51 -11.11 21.35
N VAL A 50 33.44 -11.18 20.39
CA VAL A 50 34.59 -12.09 20.49
C VAL A 50 35.69 -11.44 21.33
N MET A 51 36.18 -12.19 22.31
CA MET A 51 37.33 -11.86 23.14
C MET A 51 38.47 -12.82 22.82
N TRP A 52 39.68 -12.30 22.62
CA TRP A 52 40.87 -13.09 22.36
C TRP A 52 41.65 -13.30 23.66
N MET A 53 41.95 -14.56 23.98
CA MET A 53 42.82 -14.96 25.08
C MET A 53 44.11 -15.54 24.50
N SER A 54 45.24 -14.97 24.88
CA SER A 54 46.56 -15.55 24.60
C SER A 54 46.86 -16.63 25.65
N THR A 55 46.91 -17.89 25.24
CA THR A 55 47.42 -18.96 26.10
C THR A 55 48.93 -19.01 25.93
N ASP A 56 49.68 -18.56 26.95
CA ASP A 56 51.13 -18.75 27.00
C ASP A 56 51.41 -20.21 27.35
N GLU A 57 51.64 -21.02 26.32
CA GLU A 57 52.09 -22.39 26.46
C GLU A 57 53.62 -22.39 26.56
N ASN A 58 54.14 -22.61 27.77
CA ASN A 58 55.57 -22.77 28.14
C ASN A 58 56.52 -23.02 26.94
N GLY A 59 56.96 -21.95 26.27
CA GLY A 59 58.04 -21.98 25.28
C GLY A 59 57.68 -22.44 23.85
N LYS A 60 56.41 -22.64 23.47
CA LYS A 60 56.03 -23.10 22.12
C LYS A 60 54.89 -22.29 21.48
N GLY A 61 55.12 -20.99 21.30
CA GLY A 61 54.27 -20.11 20.48
C GLY A 61 52.93 -19.77 21.13
N SER A 62 52.60 -18.48 21.22
CA SER A 62 51.34 -18.01 21.78
C SER A 62 50.16 -18.48 20.93
N LYS A 63 49.40 -19.48 21.41
CA LYS A 63 48.16 -19.91 20.76
C LYS A 63 47.04 -18.99 21.23
N SER A 64 46.57 -18.12 20.33
CA SER A 64 45.42 -17.25 20.60
C SER A 64 44.13 -18.05 20.45
N GLU A 65 43.42 -18.27 21.54
CA GLU A 65 42.09 -18.86 21.55
C GLU A 65 41.04 -17.74 21.70
N CYS A 66 39.86 -17.94 21.15
CA CYS A 66 38.78 -16.97 21.21
C CYS A 66 37.62 -17.49 22.06
N VAL A 67 37.00 -16.58 22.80
CA VAL A 67 35.86 -16.84 23.70
C VAL A 67 34.79 -15.78 23.44
N TYR A 68 33.51 -16.13 23.55
CA TYR A 68 32.41 -15.17 23.42
C TYR A 68 32.13 -14.47 24.75
N SER A 69 31.84 -13.16 24.72
CA SER A 69 31.61 -12.34 25.91
C SER A 69 30.26 -12.61 26.60
N GLY A 70 29.30 -13.20 25.89
CA GLY A 70 27.92 -13.30 26.35
C GLY A 70 27.13 -14.41 25.66
N SER A 71 25.99 -14.74 26.27
CA SER A 71 25.05 -15.71 25.70
C SER A 71 24.22 -15.06 24.59
N GLY A 72 24.14 -15.72 23.43
CA GLY A 72 23.32 -15.26 22.30
C GLY A 72 21.80 -15.34 22.53
N LYS A 73 21.31 -15.73 23.72
CA LYS A 73 19.88 -15.92 24.00
C LYS A 73 19.03 -14.67 23.75
N MET A 74 19.43 -13.53 24.30
CA MET A 74 18.69 -12.28 24.15
C MET A 74 18.65 -11.78 22.71
N PRO A 75 19.79 -11.62 22.00
CA PRO A 75 19.76 -11.18 20.61
C PRO A 75 19.03 -12.18 19.71
N LEU A 76 19.14 -13.49 19.98
CA LEU A 76 18.41 -14.52 19.25
C LEU A 76 16.89 -14.37 19.41
N LEU A 77 16.39 -14.20 20.64
CA LEU A 77 14.96 -14.01 20.88
C LEU A 77 14.45 -12.72 20.24
N CYS A 78 15.12 -11.61 20.46
CA CYS A 78 14.74 -10.31 19.88
C CYS A 78 14.73 -10.35 18.35
N ALA A 79 15.79 -10.88 17.72
CA ALA A 79 15.86 -10.99 16.28
C ALA A 79 14.83 -11.97 15.71
N SER A 80 14.55 -13.09 16.40
CA SER A 80 13.52 -14.05 15.97
C SER A 80 12.12 -13.44 16.04
N PHE A 81 11.80 -12.70 17.11
CA PHE A 81 10.52 -11.99 17.20
C PHE A 81 10.41 -10.89 16.15
N ALA A 82 11.49 -10.16 15.87
CA ALA A 82 11.51 -9.15 14.81
C ALA A 82 11.29 -9.76 13.42
N PHE A 83 11.96 -10.88 13.12
CA PHE A 83 11.82 -11.64 11.87
C PHE A 83 10.38 -12.09 11.64
N ILE A 84 9.80 -12.83 12.61
CA ILE A 84 8.43 -13.34 12.50
C ILE A 84 7.42 -12.18 12.47
N GLY A 85 7.62 -11.18 13.33
CA GLY A 85 6.74 -10.03 13.45
C GLY A 85 6.67 -9.23 12.16
N LEU A 86 7.83 -8.93 11.55
CA LEU A 86 7.90 -8.21 10.29
C LEU A 86 7.28 -9.02 9.14
N ALA A 87 7.61 -10.30 9.01
CA ALA A 87 7.04 -11.16 7.98
C ALA A 87 5.52 -11.23 8.08
N PHE A 88 4.97 -11.41 9.29
CA PHE A 88 3.53 -11.40 9.51
C PHE A 88 2.90 -10.04 9.15
N ALA A 89 3.51 -8.94 9.58
CA ALA A 89 3.00 -7.59 9.29
C ALA A 89 2.88 -7.34 7.78
N ILE A 90 3.96 -7.62 7.04
CA ILE A 90 4.02 -7.38 5.60
C ILE A 90 3.05 -8.29 4.84
N LEU A 91 2.98 -9.57 5.20
CA LEU A 91 2.06 -10.52 4.55
C LEU A 91 0.59 -10.14 4.80
N VAL A 92 0.22 -9.79 6.03
CA VAL A 92 -1.16 -9.38 6.35
C VAL A 92 -1.53 -8.09 5.63
N GLU A 93 -0.66 -7.08 5.64
CA GLU A 93 -0.94 -5.81 4.96
C GLU A 93 -1.04 -5.98 3.43
N HIS A 94 -0.07 -6.66 2.81
CA HIS A 94 -0.09 -6.85 1.35
C HIS A 94 -1.22 -7.78 0.90
N SER A 95 -1.55 -8.82 1.66
CA SER A 95 -2.69 -9.68 1.35
C SER A 95 -4.02 -8.93 1.46
N TYR A 96 -4.20 -8.14 2.53
CA TYR A 96 -5.36 -7.27 2.68
C TYR A 96 -5.48 -6.29 1.51
N MET A 97 -4.39 -5.64 1.14
CA MET A 97 -4.31 -4.75 -0.01
C MET A 97 -4.71 -5.44 -1.32
N LEU A 98 -4.15 -6.62 -1.61
CA LEU A 98 -4.49 -7.39 -2.82
C LEU A 98 -5.96 -7.83 -2.85
N ILE A 99 -6.50 -8.24 -1.70
CA ILE A 99 -7.92 -8.59 -1.56
C ILE A 99 -8.80 -7.35 -1.77
N ALA A 100 -8.46 -6.21 -1.16
CA ALA A 100 -9.23 -4.98 -1.28
C ALA A 100 -9.20 -4.44 -2.72
N VAL A 101 -8.04 -4.48 -3.40
CA VAL A 101 -7.92 -4.08 -4.80
C VAL A 101 -8.68 -5.05 -5.72
N SER A 102 -8.55 -6.37 -5.54
CA SER A 102 -9.27 -7.35 -6.38
C SER A 102 -10.79 -7.33 -6.21
N ASN A 103 -11.27 -6.96 -5.03
CA ASN A 103 -12.70 -6.78 -4.75
C ASN A 103 -13.25 -5.40 -5.09
N SER A 104 -12.40 -4.43 -5.43
CA SER A 104 -12.83 -3.09 -5.82
C SER A 104 -13.62 -3.09 -7.14
N SER A 105 -14.40 -2.04 -7.36
CA SER A 105 -15.34 -1.89 -8.49
C SER A 105 -14.62 -2.02 -9.85
N PRO A 106 -15.28 -2.51 -10.92
CA PRO A 106 -14.76 -2.45 -12.29
C PRO A 106 -14.40 -1.03 -12.75
N ALA A 107 -14.81 0.02 -12.03
CA ALA A 107 -14.35 1.39 -12.24
C ALA A 107 -12.83 1.58 -12.08
N LEU A 108 -12.15 0.78 -11.26
CA LEU A 108 -10.68 0.80 -11.14
C LEU A 108 -10.02 0.21 -12.40
N LEU A 109 -10.69 -0.74 -13.06
CA LEU A 109 -10.29 -1.33 -14.35
C LEU A 109 -10.72 -0.48 -15.55
N ALA A 110 -11.74 0.36 -15.38
CA ALA A 110 -12.24 1.29 -16.40
C ALA A 110 -11.53 2.66 -16.37
N LEU A 111 -10.57 2.85 -15.46
CA LEU A 111 -9.66 3.99 -15.49
C LEU A 111 -8.92 3.93 -16.83
N ASP A 112 -9.09 4.94 -17.67
CA ASP A 112 -8.49 4.96 -19.00
C ASP A 112 -6.97 4.77 -18.89
N PRO A 113 -6.42 3.61 -19.29
CA PRO A 113 -5.01 3.29 -19.13
C PRO A 113 -4.12 4.22 -19.96
N GLU A 114 -4.69 4.90 -20.96
CA GLU A 114 -4.00 5.88 -21.80
C GLU A 114 -3.92 7.27 -21.16
N SER A 115 -4.64 7.53 -20.06
CA SER A 115 -4.51 8.80 -19.35
C SER A 115 -3.15 8.89 -18.66
N ALA A 116 -2.44 10.01 -18.87
CA ALA A 116 -1.10 10.22 -18.30
C ALA A 116 -1.06 10.06 -16.77
N SER A 117 -2.16 10.41 -16.09
CA SER A 117 -2.32 10.26 -14.63
C SER A 117 -2.47 8.80 -14.17
N ALA A 118 -3.15 7.95 -14.94
CA ALA A 118 -3.28 6.53 -14.61
C ALA A 118 -1.94 5.79 -14.77
N LYS A 119 -1.21 6.11 -15.84
CA LYS A 119 0.11 5.53 -16.13
C LYS A 119 1.16 5.91 -15.08
N SER A 120 1.18 7.17 -14.62
CA SER A 120 2.09 7.59 -13.54
C SER A 120 1.76 6.88 -12.23
N LEU A 121 0.48 6.67 -11.92
CA LEU A 121 0.03 6.09 -10.66
C LEU A 121 0.30 4.59 -10.59
N THR A 122 0.08 3.87 -11.69
CA THR A 122 0.43 2.43 -11.79
C THR A 122 1.93 2.21 -11.74
N TRP A 123 2.72 3.06 -12.42
CA TRP A 123 4.18 3.03 -12.31
C TRP A 123 4.66 3.30 -10.89
N GLN A 124 4.09 4.32 -10.22
CA GLN A 124 4.41 4.64 -8.84
C GLN A 124 4.05 3.48 -7.88
N ALA A 125 2.89 2.86 -8.04
CA ALA A 125 2.50 1.70 -7.25
C ALA A 125 3.43 0.50 -7.51
N GLY A 126 3.80 0.24 -8.77
CA GLY A 126 4.75 -0.81 -9.12
C GLY A 126 6.14 -0.58 -8.50
N PHE A 127 6.63 0.66 -8.55
CA PHE A 127 7.89 1.04 -7.92
C PHE A 127 7.87 0.80 -6.41
N PHE A 128 6.84 1.25 -5.69
CA PHE A 128 6.73 1.02 -4.26
C PHE A 128 6.61 -0.47 -3.94
N PHE A 129 5.84 -1.23 -4.71
CA PHE A 129 5.66 -2.66 -4.50
C PHE A 129 7.01 -3.39 -4.60
N VAL A 130 7.72 -3.23 -5.72
CA VAL A 130 9.00 -3.89 -5.96
C VAL A 130 10.04 -3.47 -4.92
N THR A 131 10.15 -2.18 -4.64
CA THR A 131 11.12 -1.67 -3.65
C THR A 131 10.83 -2.20 -2.24
N THR A 132 9.54 -2.31 -1.87
CA THR A 132 9.13 -2.89 -0.58
C THR A 132 9.61 -4.32 -0.44
N TRP A 133 9.38 -5.17 -1.45
CA TRP A 133 9.81 -6.58 -1.41
C TRP A 133 11.32 -6.74 -1.41
N ILE A 134 12.06 -5.87 -2.11
CA ILE A 134 13.53 -5.87 -2.07
C ILE A 134 14.02 -5.49 -0.66
N CYS A 135 13.52 -4.40 -0.08
CA CYS A 135 13.88 -3.99 1.29
C CYS A 135 13.52 -5.07 2.31
N PHE A 136 12.35 -5.68 2.18
CA PHE A 136 11.91 -6.78 3.04
C PHE A 136 12.89 -7.96 2.96
N ALA A 137 13.17 -8.44 1.74
CA ALA A 137 14.06 -9.58 1.53
C ALA A 137 15.46 -9.32 2.08
N VAL A 138 16.02 -8.14 1.84
CA VAL A 138 17.35 -7.77 2.37
C VAL A 138 17.32 -7.75 3.90
N GLY A 139 16.32 -7.10 4.51
CA GLY A 139 16.18 -7.05 5.97
C GLY A 139 16.05 -8.44 6.60
N GLU A 140 15.21 -9.29 6.03
CA GLU A 140 14.98 -10.67 6.49
C GLU A 140 16.23 -11.54 6.36
N ILE A 141 16.97 -11.43 5.25
CA ILE A 141 18.24 -12.16 5.07
C ILE A 141 19.27 -11.74 6.12
N LEU A 142 19.36 -10.44 6.42
CA LEU A 142 20.23 -9.95 7.48
C LEU A 142 19.81 -10.49 8.85
N LEU A 143 18.50 -10.46 9.17
CA LEU A 143 17.98 -11.05 10.41
C LEU A 143 18.28 -12.55 10.51
N LEU A 144 18.05 -13.31 9.43
CA LEU A 144 18.33 -14.74 9.38
C LEU A 144 19.82 -15.04 9.57
N ALA A 145 20.70 -14.27 8.94
CA ALA A 145 22.14 -14.39 9.13
C ALA A 145 22.52 -14.12 10.60
N GLY A 146 21.94 -13.07 11.20
CA GLY A 146 22.13 -12.73 12.61
C GLY A 146 21.67 -13.85 13.55
N VAL A 147 20.44 -14.35 13.36
CA VAL A 147 19.86 -15.47 14.12
C VAL A 147 20.71 -16.73 13.97
N SER A 148 21.16 -17.03 12.76
CA SER A 148 21.98 -18.22 12.48
C SER A 148 23.28 -18.21 13.27
N VAL A 149 23.99 -17.08 13.29
CA VAL A 149 25.26 -16.98 14.04
C VAL A 149 25.02 -16.94 15.55
N GLU A 150 24.07 -16.14 16.04
CA GLU A 150 23.79 -16.05 17.48
C GLU A 150 23.23 -17.35 18.07
N SER A 151 22.57 -18.19 17.27
CA SER A 151 22.13 -19.53 17.70
C SER A 151 23.31 -20.43 18.10
N GLY A 152 24.47 -20.25 17.45
CA GLY A 152 25.72 -20.94 17.77
C GLY A 152 26.25 -20.61 19.16
N HIS A 153 25.80 -19.50 19.77
CA HIS A 153 26.26 -19.01 21.07
C HIS A 153 25.32 -19.37 22.23
N LEU A 154 24.36 -20.27 21.99
CA LEU A 154 23.41 -20.71 23.03
C LEU A 154 24.06 -21.58 24.12
N LYS A 155 24.97 -22.48 23.74
CA LYS A 155 25.56 -23.48 24.63
C LYS A 155 27.09 -23.48 24.51
N ASN A 156 27.77 -23.59 25.65
CA ASN A 156 29.24 -23.66 25.72
C ASN A 156 29.97 -22.45 25.11
N TRP A 157 29.33 -21.28 25.09
CA TRP A 157 29.90 -20.04 24.53
C TRP A 157 31.16 -19.55 25.27
N TRP A 158 31.32 -19.93 26.54
CA TRP A 158 32.50 -19.69 27.35
C TRP A 158 33.71 -20.60 27.02
N LYS A 159 33.51 -21.68 26.24
CA LYS A 159 34.61 -22.61 25.93
C LYS A 159 35.52 -21.98 24.87
N PRO A 160 36.84 -21.92 25.10
CA PRO A 160 37.77 -21.38 24.13
C PRO A 160 37.78 -22.22 22.85
N LYS A 161 37.86 -21.53 21.71
CA LYS A 161 37.88 -22.12 20.37
C LYS A 161 39.07 -21.60 19.56
N PRO A 162 39.59 -22.39 18.60
CA PRO A 162 40.66 -21.94 17.71
C PRO A 162 40.16 -20.95 16.64
N SER A 163 38.86 -20.94 16.34
CA SER A 163 38.21 -19.98 15.45
C SER A 163 36.82 -19.61 15.97
N CYS A 164 36.50 -18.32 15.92
CA CYS A 164 35.20 -17.78 16.31
C CYS A 164 34.61 -17.00 15.15
N LEU A 165 33.37 -17.31 14.83
CA LEU A 165 32.59 -16.53 13.88
C LEU A 165 31.89 -15.40 14.65
N SER A 166 32.03 -14.17 14.19
CA SER A 166 31.36 -13.01 14.77
C SER A 166 30.63 -12.22 13.70
N ILE A 167 29.45 -11.73 14.05
CA ILE A 167 28.68 -10.82 13.21
C ILE A 167 29.34 -9.44 13.24
N ARG A 168 29.39 -8.76 12.09
CA ARG A 168 29.86 -7.38 12.01
C ARG A 168 28.90 -6.46 12.75
N GLU A 169 29.46 -5.49 13.48
CA GLU A 169 28.68 -4.44 14.15
C GLU A 169 27.76 -3.72 13.16
N GLY A 170 26.52 -3.51 13.60
CA GLY A 170 25.48 -2.83 12.86
C GLY A 170 24.64 -3.74 11.97
N LEU A 171 24.87 -5.06 11.94
CA LEU A 171 24.06 -5.98 11.13
C LEU A 171 22.59 -6.00 11.55
N PHE A 172 22.29 -6.08 12.85
CA PHE A 172 20.90 -6.04 13.31
C PHE A 172 20.31 -4.63 13.17
N CYS A 173 21.11 -3.57 13.40
CA CYS A 173 20.67 -2.21 13.11
C CYS A 173 20.29 -2.01 11.64
N ALA A 174 21.13 -2.46 10.71
CA ALA A 174 20.86 -2.37 9.28
C ALA A 174 19.59 -3.13 8.92
N ALA A 175 19.42 -4.35 9.44
CA ALA A 175 18.21 -5.14 9.24
C ALA A 175 16.95 -4.42 9.76
N GLY A 176 17.04 -3.80 10.94
CA GLY A 176 15.97 -2.99 11.50
C GLY A 176 15.63 -1.76 10.64
N VAL A 177 16.63 -1.09 10.06
CA VAL A 177 16.39 0.03 9.14
C VAL A 177 15.65 -0.45 7.88
N PHE A 178 16.10 -1.55 7.27
CA PHE A 178 15.40 -2.15 6.13
C PHE A 178 13.96 -2.56 6.51
N ALA A 179 13.75 -3.10 7.71
CA ALA A 179 12.42 -3.42 8.23
C ALA A 179 11.52 -2.17 8.33
N LEU A 180 12.00 -1.07 8.92
CA LEU A 180 11.26 0.19 8.97
C LEU A 180 10.96 0.73 7.58
N THR A 181 11.97 0.80 6.72
CA THR A 181 11.81 1.28 5.35
C THR A 181 10.76 0.47 4.60
N THR A 182 10.75 -0.85 4.79
CA THR A 182 9.73 -1.74 4.21
C THR A 182 8.33 -1.33 4.64
N VAL A 183 8.10 -1.11 5.94
CA VAL A 183 6.77 -0.73 6.46
C VAL A 183 6.34 0.66 5.97
N PHE A 184 7.27 1.61 5.85
CA PHE A 184 6.97 2.93 5.28
C PHE A 184 6.66 2.86 3.78
N LEU A 185 7.38 2.04 3.02
CA LEU A 185 7.10 1.83 1.59
C LEU A 185 5.76 1.11 1.37
N ALA A 186 5.43 0.12 2.21
CA ALA A 186 4.13 -0.53 2.23
C ALA A 186 3.00 0.47 2.52
N SER A 187 3.22 1.39 3.47
CA SER A 187 2.29 2.48 3.76
C SER A 187 2.13 3.45 2.59
N ALA A 188 3.21 3.80 1.91
CA ALA A 188 3.15 4.63 0.70
C ALA A 188 2.38 3.92 -0.43
N LEU A 189 2.56 2.61 -0.60
CA LEU A 189 1.79 1.78 -1.52
C LEU A 189 0.29 1.82 -1.17
N TYR A 190 -0.07 1.66 0.11
CA TYR A 190 -1.46 1.73 0.57
C TYR A 190 -2.11 3.08 0.29
N LEU A 191 -1.42 4.18 0.60
CA LEU A 191 -1.90 5.53 0.29
C LEU A 191 -2.03 5.77 -1.22
N THR A 192 -1.12 5.22 -2.02
CA THR A 192 -1.18 5.29 -3.48
C THR A 192 -2.40 4.53 -4.00
N ALA A 193 -2.68 3.34 -3.46
CA ALA A 193 -3.87 2.56 -3.80
C ALA A 193 -5.17 3.27 -3.37
N LEU A 194 -5.20 3.87 -2.19
CA LEU A 194 -6.33 4.70 -1.74
C LEU A 194 -6.58 5.88 -2.68
N ARG A 195 -5.51 6.56 -3.10
CA ARG A 195 -5.61 7.68 -4.04
C ARG A 195 -6.16 7.22 -5.38
N ALA A 196 -5.70 6.08 -5.90
CA ALA A 196 -6.22 5.49 -7.13
C ALA A 196 -7.72 5.19 -7.02
N LEU A 197 -8.14 4.60 -5.90
CA LEU A 197 -9.54 4.28 -5.63
C LEU A 197 -10.41 5.54 -5.58
N ARG A 198 -9.94 6.60 -4.90
CA ARG A 198 -10.68 7.87 -4.79
C ARG A 198 -10.88 8.53 -6.15
N ILE A 199 -9.82 8.63 -6.96
CA ILE A 199 -9.87 9.21 -8.31
C ILE A 199 -10.85 8.40 -9.18
N SER A 200 -10.79 7.07 -9.12
CA SER A 200 -11.70 6.19 -9.86
C SER A 200 -13.17 6.41 -9.46
N GLN A 201 -13.44 6.54 -8.15
CA GLN A 201 -14.79 6.80 -7.66
C GLN A 201 -15.32 8.18 -8.09
N GLU A 202 -14.48 9.22 -8.05
CA GLU A 202 -14.85 10.55 -8.55
C GLU A 202 -15.20 10.52 -10.05
N GLN A 203 -14.40 9.82 -10.87
CA GLN A 203 -14.70 9.65 -12.29
C GLN A 203 -16.00 8.89 -12.55
N GLU A 204 -16.30 7.84 -11.76
CA GLU A 204 -17.57 7.11 -11.89
C GLU A 204 -18.77 7.99 -11.54
N ASN A 205 -18.66 8.82 -10.50
CA ASN A 205 -19.70 9.76 -10.11
C ASN A 205 -19.96 10.79 -11.22
N VAL A 206 -18.90 11.41 -11.76
CA VAL A 206 -19.02 12.37 -12.87
C VAL A 206 -19.63 11.70 -14.11
N ARG A 207 -19.20 10.47 -14.46
CA ARG A 207 -19.76 9.72 -15.59
C ARG A 207 -21.25 9.42 -15.39
N ARG A 208 -21.65 9.08 -14.17
CA ARG A 208 -23.06 8.84 -13.81
C ARG A 208 -23.88 10.13 -13.94
N GLU A 209 -23.38 11.26 -13.45
CA GLU A 209 -24.04 12.57 -13.58
C GLU A 209 -24.20 13.00 -15.04
N VAL A 210 -23.15 12.85 -15.86
CA VAL A 210 -23.21 13.13 -17.30
C VAL A 210 -24.23 12.23 -18.01
N LEU A 211 -24.32 10.95 -17.63
CA LEU A 211 -25.30 10.02 -18.22
C LEU A 211 -26.74 10.39 -17.81
N LEU A 212 -26.99 10.72 -16.54
CA LEU A 212 -28.30 11.15 -16.06
C LEU A 212 -28.76 12.47 -16.71
N THR A 213 -27.86 13.45 -16.85
CA THR A 213 -28.16 14.72 -17.54
C THR A 213 -28.40 14.54 -19.03
N SER A 214 -27.67 13.62 -19.68
CA SER A 214 -27.88 13.28 -21.09
C SER A 214 -29.25 12.64 -21.33
N VAL A 215 -29.71 11.75 -20.44
CA VAL A 215 -31.06 11.15 -20.51
C VAL A 215 -32.15 12.22 -20.39
N LEU A 216 -31.96 13.21 -19.51
CA LEU A 216 -32.90 14.32 -19.34
C LEU A 216 -32.95 15.27 -20.56
N HIS A 217 -31.84 15.43 -21.28
CA HIS A 217 -31.79 16.26 -22.50
C HIS A 217 -32.23 15.52 -23.77
N THR A 218 -32.28 14.18 -23.73
CA THR A 218 -32.68 13.33 -24.87
C THR A 218 -34.11 12.79 -24.73
N SER A 219 -34.82 13.04 -23.62
CA SER A 219 -36.24 12.77 -23.53
C SER A 219 -37.00 13.57 -24.59
N PRO A 220 -37.81 12.93 -25.47
CA PRO A 220 -38.67 13.64 -26.41
C PRO A 220 -39.59 14.59 -25.63
N PRO A 221 -39.99 15.75 -26.18
CA PRO A 221 -41.05 16.52 -25.56
C PRO A 221 -42.24 15.57 -25.40
N ARG A 222 -42.66 15.35 -24.15
CA ARG A 222 -43.89 14.61 -23.85
C ARG A 222 -45.00 15.45 -24.47
N GLY A 223 -45.37 15.10 -25.70
CA GLY A 223 -46.35 15.83 -26.48
C GLY A 223 -47.61 15.94 -25.65
N SER A 224 -47.86 17.14 -25.14
CA SER A 224 -49.20 17.57 -24.77
C SER A 224 -50.03 17.40 -26.03
N GLN A 225 -50.95 16.43 -26.05
CA GLN A 225 -51.99 16.38 -27.07
C GLN A 225 -52.65 17.77 -27.12
N PRO A 226 -52.59 18.49 -28.25
CA PRO A 226 -53.50 19.60 -28.45
C PRO A 226 -54.86 18.95 -28.71
N GLN A 227 -55.77 19.00 -27.74
CA GLN A 227 -57.18 18.90 -28.06
C GLN A 227 -57.49 20.07 -29.00
N ILE A 228 -57.66 19.74 -30.29
CA ILE A 228 -58.17 20.67 -31.29
C ILE A 228 -59.65 20.84 -30.97
N THR A 229 -59.97 21.83 -30.14
CA THR A 229 -61.31 22.41 -30.11
C THR A 229 -61.43 23.32 -31.32
N THR A 230 -62.30 22.95 -32.26
CA THR A 230 -62.68 23.79 -33.39
C THR A 230 -63.32 25.07 -32.88
N VAL A 231 -62.56 26.18 -32.88
CA VAL A 231 -63.10 27.53 -32.69
C VAL A 231 -63.40 28.10 -34.08
N THR A 232 -64.66 28.42 -34.31
CA THR A 232 -65.17 29.11 -35.49
C THR A 232 -64.50 30.49 -35.60
N ARG A 233 -63.78 30.72 -36.70
CA ARG A 233 -63.02 31.95 -36.95
C ARG A 233 -63.81 32.88 -37.88
N GLU A 234 -64.23 34.03 -37.36
CA GLU A 234 -64.51 35.23 -38.17
C GLU A 234 -63.20 36.03 -38.43
N ASN A 235 -63.27 36.90 -39.44
CA ASN A 235 -62.20 37.48 -40.27
C ASN A 235 -61.18 38.45 -39.57
N PRO A 236 -60.08 38.86 -40.27
CA PRO A 236 -58.80 39.28 -39.68
C PRO A 236 -58.55 40.79 -39.72
N THR A 237 -57.54 41.24 -38.96
CA THR A 237 -56.75 42.44 -39.30
C THR A 237 -55.37 42.43 -38.61
N THR A 238 -54.33 42.44 -39.45
CA THR A 238 -53.22 43.42 -39.44
C THR A 238 -52.07 43.33 -38.41
N ARG A 239 -50.86 43.10 -38.98
CA ARG A 239 -49.57 43.81 -38.76
C ARG A 239 -48.40 43.20 -37.93
N GLU A 240 -47.27 43.15 -38.66
CA GLU A 240 -45.83 43.35 -38.36
C GLU A 240 -44.92 42.25 -37.74
N THR A 241 -43.97 41.87 -38.60
CA THR A 241 -42.58 41.34 -38.59
C THR A 241 -41.81 41.17 -37.25
N PRO A 242 -40.85 40.20 -37.16
CA PRO A 242 -40.24 39.78 -35.90
C PRO A 242 -38.83 40.35 -35.64
N LEU A 243 -38.48 40.46 -34.36
CA LEU A 243 -37.13 40.63 -33.81
C LEU A 243 -37.12 39.76 -32.54
N SER A 244 -36.18 38.84 -32.31
CA SER A 244 -34.80 39.20 -31.99
C SER A 244 -34.00 37.93 -31.61
N VAL A 245 -32.74 37.90 -32.07
CA VAL A 245 -31.52 37.58 -31.30
C VAL A 245 -31.19 36.11 -30.98
N PHE A 246 -30.29 35.57 -31.80
CA PHE A 246 -29.24 34.64 -31.40
C PHE A 246 -28.07 35.40 -30.74
N PRO A 247 -27.31 34.73 -29.86
CA PRO A 247 -25.86 34.86 -29.94
C PRO A 247 -25.14 33.50 -30.01
N SER A 248 -24.09 33.48 -30.83
CA SER A 248 -23.08 32.43 -30.99
C SER A 248 -22.09 32.38 -29.80
N PRO A 249 -21.48 31.22 -29.49
CA PRO A 249 -20.42 31.12 -28.49
C PRO A 249 -19.02 31.08 -29.14
N PHE A 250 -18.06 31.87 -28.64
CA PHE A 250 -16.62 31.54 -28.63
C PHE A 250 -15.89 32.57 -27.76
N ASN A 251 -15.23 32.16 -26.68
CA ASN A 251 -13.77 32.13 -26.66
C ASN A 251 -13.23 31.45 -25.37
N LYS A 252 -12.11 30.76 -25.54
CA LYS A 252 -11.38 29.90 -24.61
C LYS A 252 -10.11 30.65 -24.21
N SER A 253 -9.77 30.72 -22.91
CA SER A 253 -8.40 30.75 -22.37
C SER A 253 -8.41 31.00 -20.87
N TYR A 254 -7.81 30.10 -20.10
CA TYR A 254 -7.30 30.42 -18.77
C TYR A 254 -5.85 29.94 -18.66
N ILE A 255 -4.99 30.90 -18.33
CA ILE A 255 -3.56 30.80 -18.05
C ILE A 255 -3.40 30.40 -16.58
N PHE A 256 -2.50 29.46 -16.31
CA PHE A 256 -2.02 29.12 -14.98
C PHE A 256 -0.98 30.15 -14.50
N VAL A 257 -1.10 30.59 -13.25
CA VAL A 257 -0.01 31.13 -12.42
C VAL A 257 0.06 30.26 -11.18
#